data_AF-A0A3N5AY91-F1
#
_entry.id   AF-A0A3N5AY91-F1
#
_cell.length_a   1.000
_cell.length_b   1.000
_cell.length_c   1.000
_cell.angle_alpha   90.00
_cell.angle_beta   90.00
_cell.angle_gamma   90.00
#
_symmetry.space_group_name_H-M   'P 1'
#
loop_
_entity.id
_entity.type
_entity.pdbx_description
1 polymer ?
#
loop_
_entity_poly.entity_id
_entity_poly.type
_entity_poly.pdbx_seq_one_letter_code
_entity_poly.pdbx_strand_id
1 'polypeptide(L)'
;MTNLDKSVEEEILAIIEKYQKEDTKLLNYLITDDEITFFSPLANGNSITAEDLHKVADILKGTFKGMQIVNQEYRFTFEIGL
;
A
#
# COMPACT_ATOMS: atom_id res chain seq x y z
N MET A 1 13.69 4.99 11.49
CA MET A 1 12.48 4.88 10.65
C MET A 1 12.96 4.97 9.22
N THR A 2 13.06 3.83 8.55
CA THR A 2 13.33 3.77 7.12
C THR A 2 12.09 4.32 6.43
N ASN A 3 12.23 5.39 5.65
CA ASN A 3 11.14 5.89 4.80
C ASN A 3 11.32 5.28 3.42
N LEU A 4 10.23 5.11 2.68
CA LEU A 4 10.32 4.84 1.25
C LEU A 4 11.03 6.01 0.55
N ASP A 5 11.79 5.71 -0.49
CA ASP A 5 12.25 6.73 -1.42
C ASP A 5 11.05 7.49 -1.98
N LYS A 6 11.13 8.84 -2.02
CA LYS A 6 10.03 9.68 -2.51
C LYS A 6 9.53 9.27 -3.90
N SER A 7 10.43 8.86 -4.78
CA SER A 7 10.07 8.40 -6.12
C SER A 7 9.20 7.14 -6.07
N VAL A 8 9.49 6.21 -5.16
CA VAL A 8 8.68 5.01 -4.93
C VAL A 8 7.32 5.37 -4.35
N GLU A 9 7.27 6.30 -3.40
CA GLU A 9 6.00 6.79 -2.85
C GLU A 9 5.10 7.39 -3.93
N GLU A 10 5.67 8.23 -4.82
CA GLU A 10 4.93 8.85 -5.92
C GLU A 10 4.41 7.82 -6.93
N GLU A 11 5.20 6.80 -7.28
CA GLU A 11 4.77 5.72 -8.18
C GLU A 11 3.63 4.89 -7.58
N ILE A 12 3.73 4.54 -6.29
CA ILE A 12 2.68 3.80 -5.60
C ILE A 12 1.42 4.66 -5.48
N LEU A 13 1.57 5.94 -5.14
CA LEU A 13 0.46 6.90 -5.04
C LEU A 13 -0.30 6.98 -6.37
N ALA A 14 0.40 7.07 -7.50
CA ALA A 14 -0.22 7.14 -8.83
C ALA A 14 -1.07 5.89 -9.18
N ILE A 15 -0.74 4.73 -8.62
CA ILE A 15 -1.53 3.51 -8.77
C ILE A 15 -2.75 3.53 -7.87
N ILE A 16 -2.59 3.95 -6.61
CA ILE A 16 -3.64 3.83 -5.59
C ILE A 16 -4.56 5.04 -5.49
N GLU A 17 -4.18 6.20 -6.05
CA GLU A 17 -4.95 7.46 -5.99
C GLU A 17 -6.34 7.32 -6.61
N LYS A 18 -6.47 6.51 -7.67
CA LYS A 18 -7.75 6.22 -8.33
C LYS A 18 -8.76 5.48 -7.45
N TYR A 19 -8.30 4.90 -6.33
CA TYR A 19 -9.15 4.24 -5.34
C TYR A 19 -9.50 5.15 -4.17
N GLN A 20 -8.92 6.35 -4.10
CA GLN A 20 -9.17 7.35 -3.07
C GLN A 20 -10.50 8.07 -3.33
N LYS A 21 -11.23 8.38 -2.26
CA LYS A 21 -12.24 9.44 -2.31
C LYS A 21 -11.55 10.79 -2.10
N GLU A 22 -12.15 11.86 -2.62
CA GLU A 22 -11.73 13.23 -2.27
C GLU A 22 -11.57 13.35 -0.74
N ASP A 23 -10.47 13.99 -0.30
CA ASP A 23 -10.08 14.18 1.11
C ASP A 23 -9.58 12.95 1.91
N THR A 24 -9.33 11.80 1.28
CA THR A 24 -8.77 10.62 1.98
C THR A 24 -7.33 10.30 1.57
N LYS A 25 -6.38 10.38 2.51
CA LYS A 25 -5.00 9.91 2.30
C LYS A 25 -4.93 8.40 2.48
N LEU A 26 -4.56 7.69 1.42
CA LEU A 26 -4.48 6.21 1.37
C LEU A 26 -3.05 5.68 1.55
N LEU A 27 -2.03 6.53 1.34
CA LEU A 27 -0.63 6.13 1.47
C LEU A 27 -0.13 6.31 2.92
N ASN A 28 -0.82 5.74 3.89
CA ASN A 28 -0.23 5.48 5.19
C ASN A 28 0.45 4.12 5.12
N TYR A 29 1.70 4.02 5.58
CA TYR A 29 2.43 2.76 5.58
C TYR A 29 3.32 2.61 6.81
N LEU A 30 3.67 1.36 7.13
CA LEU A 30 4.60 0.99 8.17
C LEU A 30 5.63 0.04 7.57
N ILE A 31 6.92 0.39 7.73
CA ILE A 31 8.04 -0.46 7.33
C ILE A 31 8.63 -1.10 8.59
N THR A 32 8.69 -2.42 8.58
CA THR A 32 9.42 -3.29 9.52
C THR A 32 10.53 -4.00 8.74
N ASP A 33 11.51 -4.60 9.43
CA ASP A 33 12.78 -5.11 8.85
C ASP A 33 12.69 -5.58 7.38
N ASP A 34 11.81 -6.55 7.10
CA ASP A 34 11.64 -7.15 5.77
C ASP A 34 10.21 -6.97 5.20
N GLU A 35 9.38 -6.12 5.81
CA GLU A 35 7.97 -5.98 5.42
C GLU A 35 7.50 -4.53 5.39
N ILE A 36 6.64 -4.22 4.42
CA ILE A 36 5.91 -2.96 4.36
C ILE A 36 4.40 -3.25 4.37
N THR A 37 3.68 -2.57 5.26
CA THR A 37 2.23 -2.65 5.36
C THR A 37 1.60 -1.31 5.01
N PHE A 38 0.74 -1.28 3.99
CA PHE A 38 -0.06 -0.11 3.62
C PHE A 38 -1.43 -0.16 4.29
N PHE A 39 -1.91 0.99 4.72
CA PHE A 39 -3.16 1.17 5.45
C PHE A 39 -4.14 1.99 4.61
N SER A 40 -5.28 1.40 4.30
CA SER A 40 -6.36 2.05 3.56
C SER A 40 -7.67 1.97 4.34
N PRO A 41 -8.25 3.10 4.77
CA PRO A 41 -9.58 3.10 5.37
C PRO A 41 -10.62 2.40 4.48
N LEU A 42 -11.49 1.57 5.06
CA LEU A 42 -12.66 1.00 4.36
C LEU A 42 -13.61 2.08 3.82
N ALA A 43 -13.54 3.30 4.37
CA ALA A 43 -14.28 4.46 3.89
C ALA A 43 -13.83 4.90 2.47
N ASN A 44 -12.61 4.55 2.06
CA ASN A 44 -12.12 4.73 0.70
C ASN A 44 -12.97 3.86 -0.21
N GLY A 45 -13.71 4.53 -1.10
CA GLY A 45 -14.91 3.99 -1.73
C GLY A 45 -14.70 2.72 -2.56
N ASN A 46 -13.46 2.41 -2.96
CA ASN A 46 -13.15 1.32 -3.88
C ASN A 46 -12.09 0.39 -3.31
N SER A 47 -12.32 -0.91 -3.47
CA SER A 47 -11.30 -1.93 -3.16
C SER A 47 -10.19 -1.89 -4.20
N ILE A 48 -8.93 -1.89 -3.75
CA ILE A 48 -7.77 -1.98 -4.64
C ILE A 48 -7.79 -3.36 -5.29
N THR A 49 -7.59 -3.41 -6.60
CA THR A 49 -7.56 -4.67 -7.34
C THR A 49 -6.27 -5.45 -7.07
N ALA A 50 -6.34 -6.78 -7.14
CA ALA A 50 -5.16 -7.64 -7.00
C ALA A 50 -4.06 -7.28 -8.01
N GLU A 51 -4.42 -6.93 -9.25
CA GLU A 51 -3.48 -6.52 -10.29
C GLU A 51 -2.66 -5.29 -9.88
N ASP A 52 -3.31 -4.27 -9.31
CA ASP A 52 -2.62 -3.07 -8.87
C ASP A 52 -1.78 -3.31 -7.61
N LEU A 53 -2.23 -4.20 -6.71
CA LEU A 53 -1.38 -4.66 -5.59
C LEU A 53 -0.12 -5.38 -6.10
N HIS A 54 -0.23 -6.19 -7.16
CA HIS A 54 0.96 -6.80 -7.78
C HIS A 54 1.91 -5.74 -8.36
N LYS A 55 1.40 -4.69 -9.01
CA LYS A 55 2.25 -3.58 -9.50
C LYS A 55 2.96 -2.85 -8.36
N VAL A 56 2.28 -2.64 -7.23
CA VAL A 56 2.89 -2.07 -6.03
C VAL A 56 4.00 -2.98 -5.50
N ALA A 57 3.79 -4.30 -5.48
CA ALA A 57 4.83 -5.26 -5.11
C ALA A 57 6.06 -5.19 -6.04
N ASP A 58 5.85 -5.08 -7.35
CA ASP A 58 6.93 -4.91 -8.35
C ASP A 58 7.76 -3.64 -8.10
N ILE A 59 7.10 -2.50 -7.83
CA ILE A 59 7.78 -1.23 -7.51
C ILE A 59 8.64 -1.38 -6.24
N LEU A 60 8.08 -2.04 -5.23
CA LEU A 60 8.76 -2.32 -3.97
C LEU A 60 9.85 -3.38 -4.09
N LYS A 61 10.02 -4.00 -5.27
CA LYS A 61 10.88 -5.18 -5.51
C LYS A 61 10.60 -6.29 -4.49
N GLY A 62 9.33 -6.44 -4.14
CA GLY A 62 8.84 -7.33 -3.08
C GLY A 62 7.78 -8.29 -3.57
N THR A 63 7.19 -9.01 -2.63
CA THR A 63 6.07 -9.94 -2.87
C THR A 63 4.88 -9.56 -2.01
N PHE A 64 3.69 -9.50 -2.62
CA PHE A 64 2.46 -9.31 -1.86
C PHE A 64 2.17 -10.53 -0.98
N LYS A 65 2.12 -10.34 0.35
CA LYS A 65 1.89 -11.41 1.33
C LYS A 65 0.40 -11.62 1.61
N GLY A 66 -0.39 -10.55 1.59
CA GLY A 66 -1.82 -10.66 1.81
C GLY A 66 -2.49 -9.37 2.24
N MET A 67 -3.81 -9.48 2.38
CA MET A 67 -4.68 -8.41 2.85
C MET A 67 -5.35 -8.83 4.16
N GLN A 68 -5.38 -7.94 5.13
CA GLN A 68 -6.17 -8.09 6.36
C GLN A 68 -7.10 -6.88 6.55
N ILE A 69 -8.19 -7.08 7.29
CA ILE A 69 -9.11 -6.01 7.66
C ILE A 69 -9.09 -5.89 9.17
N VAL A 70 -8.68 -4.73 9.68
CA VAL A 70 -8.59 -4.44 11.13
C VAL A 70 -9.22 -3.09 11.40
N ASN A 71 -10.15 -3.00 12.35
CA ASN A 71 -10.76 -1.73 12.78
C ASN A 71 -11.26 -0.82 11.64
N GLN A 72 -11.94 -1.40 10.65
CA GLN A 72 -12.42 -0.69 9.46
C GLN A 72 -11.30 -0.14 8.54
N GLU A 73 -10.14 -0.79 8.52
CA GLU A 73 -9.00 -0.43 7.68
C GLU A 73 -8.45 -1.69 6.99
N TYR A 74 -8.28 -1.61 5.67
CA TYR A 74 -7.53 -2.59 4.89
C TYR A 74 -6.04 -2.42 5.15
N ARG A 75 -5.37 -3.54 5.41
CA ARG A 75 -3.93 -3.64 5.60
C ARG A 75 -3.36 -4.53 4.52
N PHE A 76 -2.51 -3.97 3.67
CA PHE A 76 -1.87 -4.69 2.57
C PHE A 76 -0.40 -4.88 2.92
N THR A 77 0.00 -6.13 3.16
CA THR A 77 1.38 -6.45 3.57
C THR A 77 2.17 -6.98 2.38
N PHE A 78 3.39 -6.46 2.25
CA PHE A 78 4.35 -6.83 1.23
C PHE A 78 5.67 -7.18 1.92
N GLU A 79 6.27 -8.30 1.52
CA GLU A 79 7.62 -8.65 1.93
C GLU A 79 8.59 -8.02 0.94
N ILE A 80 9.54 -7.26 1.47
CA ILE A 80 10.61 -6.61 0.72
C ILE A 80 11.90 -7.37 1.00
N GLY A 81 12.52 -7.90 -0.06
CA GLY A 81 13.86 -8.48 0.04
C GLY A 81 14.89 -7.36 -0.13
N LEU A 82 15.38 -6.80 0.98
CA LEU A 82 16.49 -5.85 0.98
C LEU A 82 17.84 -6.56 0.81
#